data_AF-A0A9X9A743-F1
#
_entry.id   AF-A0A9X9A743-F1
#
_cell.length_a   1.000
_cell.length_b   1.000
_cell.length_c   1.000
_cell.angle_alpha   90.00
_cell.angle_beta   90.00
_cell.angle_gamma   90.00
#
_symmetry.space_group_name_H-M   'P 1'
#
loop_
_entity.id
_entity.type
_entity.pdbx_description
1 polymer ?
#
loop_
_entity_poly.entity_id
_entity_poly.type
_entity_poly.pdbx_seq_one_letter_code
_entity_poly.pdbx_strand_id
1 'polypeptide(L)'
;DCGTDRGLLIGAIKEGNEVIESLYDRLVGRFARKTVKHPETGEVLVAENQLITEDIAHIVENSGVETVNIRSAFTCNTRHGVCKKCYGRNLATGTDVEVGEAVGIIAAQSIGEPGTQLTMRTFHTGGVAGDDITQGLPRIQEIFEARNPKGQAVISEIDGVIAAINDVKDRQEVVVQGEVEARTYAIPYGARLKVTPGQPISHGKELTEGSIDPKELLKVTD
;
A
#
# COMPACT_ATOMS: atom_id res chain seq x y z
N ASP A 1 -5.78 25.83 -1.43
CA ASP A 1 -6.55 24.58 -1.27
C ASP A 1 -7.08 24.21 -2.66
N CYS A 2 -6.96 22.96 -3.11
CA CYS A 2 -7.43 22.53 -4.45
C CYS A 2 -8.93 22.20 -4.51
N GLY A 3 -9.66 22.25 -3.39
CA GLY A 3 -11.11 22.04 -3.36
C GLY A 3 -11.57 20.60 -3.65
N THR A 4 -10.65 19.64 -3.78
CA THR A 4 -10.99 18.20 -3.89
C THR A 4 -11.80 17.78 -2.67
N ASP A 5 -12.86 17.01 -2.84
CA ASP A 5 -13.64 16.34 -1.80
C ASP A 5 -13.11 14.92 -1.52
N ARG A 6 -12.24 14.42 -2.40
CA ARG A 6 -11.59 13.12 -2.31
C ARG A 6 -10.56 13.09 -1.18
N GLY A 7 -10.43 11.93 -0.55
CA GLY A 7 -9.40 11.66 0.46
C GLY A 7 -8.96 10.20 0.38
N LEU A 8 -7.92 9.88 1.15
CA LEU A 8 -7.37 8.53 1.24
C LEU A 8 -7.68 7.99 2.63
N LEU A 9 -8.26 6.80 2.69
CA LEU A 9 -8.43 6.07 3.94
C LEU A 9 -7.08 5.44 4.31
N ILE A 10 -6.54 5.79 5.48
CA ILE A 10 -5.29 5.24 5.99
C ILE A 10 -5.52 4.51 7.32
N GLY A 11 -4.79 3.43 7.53
CA GLY A 11 -4.76 2.62 8.75
C GLY A 11 -3.32 2.19 9.07
N ALA A 12 -3.09 1.53 10.20
CA ALA A 12 -1.78 0.93 10.47
C ALA A 12 -1.42 -0.14 9.41
N ILE A 13 -0.15 -0.21 9.01
CA ILE A 13 0.35 -1.26 8.10
C ILE A 13 0.85 -2.42 8.95
N LYS A 14 0.24 -3.59 8.78
CA LYS A 14 0.57 -4.81 9.52
C LYS A 14 0.91 -5.93 8.56
N GLU A 15 1.96 -6.68 8.85
CA GLU A 15 2.32 -7.92 8.17
C GLU A 15 2.19 -9.08 9.15
N GLY A 16 1.11 -9.85 9.01
CA GLY A 16 0.73 -10.84 10.01
C GLY A 16 0.46 -10.19 11.37
N ASN A 17 1.28 -10.53 12.37
CA ASN A 17 1.20 -9.98 13.72
C ASN A 17 2.15 -8.80 13.96
N GLU A 18 3.05 -8.50 13.02
CA GLU A 18 4.02 -7.43 13.15
C GLU A 18 3.45 -6.12 12.59
N VAL A 19 3.56 -5.04 13.38
CA VAL A 19 3.18 -3.69 12.94
C VAL A 19 4.40 -3.06 12.28
N ILE A 20 4.35 -2.89 10.96
CA ILE A 20 5.44 -2.27 10.18
C ILE A 20 5.41 -0.75 10.37
N GLU A 21 4.23 -0.15 10.19
CA GLU A 21 4.01 1.28 10.43
C GLU A 21 2.77 1.47 11.29
N SER A 22 2.93 2.27 12.35
CA SER A 22 1.85 2.66 13.24
C SER A 22 0.84 3.59 12.54
N LEU A 23 -0.35 3.74 13.13
CA LEU A 23 -1.30 4.73 12.61
C LEU A 23 -0.76 6.16 12.89
N TYR A 24 -0.11 6.35 14.03
CA TYR A 24 0.55 7.60 14.40
C TYR A 24 1.50 8.11 13.30
N ASP A 25 2.49 7.31 12.90
CA ASP A 25 3.53 7.73 11.93
C ASP A 25 2.93 8.12 10.57
N ARG A 26 1.81 7.49 10.20
CA ARG A 26 1.12 7.77 8.94
C ARG A 26 0.24 9.02 8.99
N LEU A 27 -0.20 9.44 10.18
CA LEU A 27 -1.08 10.60 10.38
C LEU A 27 -0.33 11.91 10.59
N VAL A 28 0.82 11.88 11.26
CA VAL A 28 1.56 13.08 11.63
C VAL A 28 1.86 13.95 10.41
N GLY A 29 1.51 15.24 10.51
CA GLY A 29 1.75 16.22 9.46
C GLY A 29 0.79 16.15 8.28
N ARG A 30 -0.29 15.37 8.35
CA ARG A 30 -1.35 15.31 7.33
C ARG A 30 -2.58 16.10 7.75
N PHE A 31 -3.41 16.46 6.78
CA PHE A 31 -4.70 17.11 7.02
C PHE A 31 -5.82 16.07 7.02
N ALA A 32 -6.72 16.13 8.01
CA ALA A 32 -7.92 15.30 8.01
C ALA A 32 -8.90 15.76 6.91
N ARG A 33 -9.43 14.81 6.14
CA ARG A 33 -10.47 15.08 5.14
C ARG A 33 -11.87 15.03 5.72
N LYS A 34 -12.10 14.14 6.69
CA LYS A 34 -13.35 14.01 7.43
C LYS A 34 -13.06 14.17 8.91
N THR A 35 -14.05 14.69 9.64
CA THR A 35 -13.98 14.80 11.10
C THR A 35 -13.80 13.41 11.72
N VAL A 36 -12.75 13.24 12.53
CA VAL A 36 -12.48 12.02 13.29
C VAL A 36 -13.14 12.14 14.65
N LYS A 37 -13.91 11.13 15.04
CA LYS A 37 -14.59 11.07 16.34
C LYS A 37 -14.09 9.89 17.13
N HIS A 38 -14.09 10.02 18.45
CA HIS A 38 -13.82 8.92 19.36
C HIS A 38 -14.92 7.86 19.22
N PRO A 39 -14.58 6.56 19.10
CA PRO A 39 -15.57 5.49 18.89
C PRO A 39 -16.54 5.34 20.07
N GLU A 40 -16.05 5.45 21.30
CA GLU A 40 -16.86 5.31 22.51
C GLU A 40 -17.57 6.61 22.97
N THR A 41 -16.84 7.73 23.06
CA THR A 41 -17.40 8.98 23.63
C THR A 41 -18.13 9.83 22.59
N GLY A 42 -17.86 9.62 21.29
CA GLY A 42 -18.39 10.44 20.21
C GLY A 42 -17.80 11.85 20.12
N GLU A 43 -16.83 12.19 20.97
CA GLU A 43 -16.14 13.48 20.96
C GLU A 43 -15.34 13.66 19.66
N VAL A 44 -15.28 14.89 19.16
CA VAL A 44 -14.51 15.22 17.96
C VAL A 44 -13.03 15.34 18.32
N LEU A 45 -12.23 14.40 17.82
CA LEU A 45 -10.78 14.40 18.02
C LEU A 45 -10.07 15.33 17.03
N VAL A 46 -10.51 15.30 15.77
CA VAL A 46 -9.93 16.09 14.68
C VAL A 46 -11.06 16.63 13.80
N ALA A 47 -11.09 17.94 13.57
CA ALA A 47 -12.04 18.57 12.67
C ALA A 47 -11.64 18.38 11.20
N GLU A 48 -12.61 18.52 10.29
CA GLU A 48 -12.34 18.54 8.85
C GLU A 48 -11.34 19.66 8.49
N ASN A 49 -10.37 19.32 7.64
CA ASN A 49 -9.28 20.21 7.21
C ASN A 49 -8.37 20.73 8.33
N GLN A 50 -8.34 20.06 9.48
CA GLN A 50 -7.37 20.34 10.54
C GLN A 50 -6.06 19.56 10.29
N LEU A 51 -4.93 20.21 10.57
CA LEU A 51 -3.62 19.55 10.56
C LEU A 51 -3.52 18.63 11.77
N ILE A 52 -3.07 17.39 11.54
CA ILE A 52 -2.81 16.42 12.59
C ILE A 52 -1.38 16.61 13.06
N THR A 53 -1.22 17.15 14.27
CA THR A 53 0.06 17.23 14.99
C THR A 53 0.33 15.93 15.75
N GLU A 54 1.52 15.79 16.28
CA GLU A 54 1.97 14.67 17.10
C GLU A 54 1.02 14.39 18.27
N ASP A 55 0.64 15.43 19.03
CA ASP A 55 -0.29 15.28 20.16
C ASP A 55 -1.66 14.76 19.72
N ILE A 56 -2.16 15.28 18.60
CA ILE A 56 -3.46 14.87 18.04
C ILE A 56 -3.37 13.43 17.52
N ALA A 57 -2.28 13.07 16.85
CA ALA A 57 -2.06 11.71 16.36
C ALA A 57 -2.02 10.69 17.51
N HIS A 58 -1.37 11.01 18.63
CA HIS A 58 -1.39 10.17 19.83
C HIS A 58 -2.79 10.03 20.42
N ILE A 59 -3.58 11.10 20.48
CA ILE A 59 -4.96 11.04 20.95
C ILE A 59 -5.80 10.13 20.04
N VAL A 60 -5.64 10.25 18.72
CA VAL A 60 -6.36 9.42 17.74
C VAL A 60 -5.97 7.95 17.87
N GLU A 61 -4.68 7.63 17.99
CA GLU A 61 -4.22 6.26 18.15
C GLU A 61 -4.69 5.65 19.48
N ASN A 62 -4.58 6.38 20.59
CA ASN A 62 -5.01 5.92 21.92
C ASN A 62 -6.53 5.77 22.04
N SER A 63 -7.30 6.49 21.22
CA SER A 63 -8.77 6.36 21.18
C SER A 63 -9.27 5.08 20.51
N GLY A 64 -8.36 4.26 19.96
CA GLY A 64 -8.71 2.99 19.30
C GLY A 64 -9.31 3.15 17.90
N VAL A 65 -9.10 4.31 17.25
CA VAL A 65 -9.52 4.51 15.85
C VAL A 65 -8.62 3.69 14.92
N GLU A 66 -9.21 2.79 14.12
CA GLU A 66 -8.44 1.94 13.20
C GLU A 66 -8.09 2.63 11.88
N THR A 67 -8.99 3.47 11.37
CA THR A 67 -8.83 4.12 10.07
C THR A 67 -9.23 5.59 10.10
N VAL A 68 -8.49 6.42 9.36
CA VAL A 68 -8.71 7.86 9.27
C VAL A 68 -8.69 8.29 7.80
N ASN A 69 -9.61 9.16 7.43
CA ASN A 69 -9.66 9.72 6.08
C ASN A 69 -8.84 11.02 6.03
N ILE A 70 -7.72 11.00 5.30
CA ILE A 70 -6.81 12.14 5.16
C ILE A 70 -6.82 12.72 3.75
N ARG A 71 -6.34 13.94 3.63
CA ARG A 71 -5.97 14.53 2.34
C ARG A 71 -4.62 13.96 1.92
N SER A 72 -4.48 13.71 0.62
CA SER A 72 -3.26 13.14 0.05
C SER A 72 -2.88 13.83 -1.26
N ALA A 73 -1.60 13.72 -1.63
CA ALA A 73 -1.12 14.11 -2.95
C ALA A 73 -1.78 13.31 -4.07
N PHE A 74 -2.15 12.04 -3.82
CA PHE A 74 -2.82 11.18 -4.80
C PHE A 74 -4.20 11.69 -5.26
N THR A 75 -4.92 12.39 -4.37
CA THR A 75 -6.28 12.88 -4.65
C THR A 75 -6.34 14.38 -4.94
N CYS A 76 -5.19 15.01 -5.20
CA CYS A 76 -5.09 16.44 -5.45
C CYS A 76 -5.61 16.82 -6.85
N ASN A 77 -6.41 17.89 -6.95
CA ASN A 77 -6.93 18.40 -8.22
C ASN A 77 -6.04 19.47 -8.88
N THR A 78 -4.89 19.81 -8.27
CA THR A 78 -3.97 20.80 -8.84
C THR A 78 -3.35 20.25 -10.13
N ARG A 79 -3.39 21.03 -11.22
CA ARG A 79 -2.90 20.58 -12.55
C ARG A 79 -1.39 20.32 -12.59
N HIS A 80 -0.59 21.24 -12.05
CA HIS A 80 0.86 21.13 -11.98
C HIS A 80 1.33 21.41 -10.56
N GLY A 81 1.70 20.34 -9.83
CA GLY A 81 2.11 20.40 -8.43
C GLY A 81 1.02 19.93 -7.47
N VAL A 82 1.21 20.21 -6.18
CA VAL A 82 0.32 19.77 -5.09
C VAL A 82 -0.06 20.98 -4.26
N CYS A 83 -1.30 21.05 -3.79
CA CYS A 83 -1.71 22.15 -2.91
C CYS A 83 -1.22 21.95 -1.46
N LYS A 84 -1.02 23.05 -0.72
CA LYS A 84 -0.57 23.08 0.69
C LYS A 84 -1.27 22.04 1.58
N LYS A 85 -2.61 21.96 1.53
CA LYS A 85 -3.39 21.02 2.36
C LYS A 85 -3.32 19.54 1.94
N CYS A 86 -3.07 19.26 0.65
CA CYS A 86 -2.92 17.87 0.19
C CYS A 86 -1.52 17.32 0.47
N TYR A 87 -0.52 18.20 0.56
CA TYR A 87 0.82 17.83 0.97
C TYR A 87 0.92 17.73 2.49
N GLY A 88 0.54 18.78 3.21
CA GLY A 88 0.60 18.82 4.68
C GLY A 88 1.81 19.60 5.19
N ARG A 89 2.51 18.99 6.13
CA ARG A 89 3.66 19.55 6.83
C ARG A 89 4.97 19.33 6.05
N ASN A 90 5.84 20.32 6.08
CA ASN A 90 7.23 20.17 5.66
C ASN A 90 8.01 19.45 6.77
N LEU A 91 8.55 18.27 6.45
CA LEU A 91 9.26 17.42 7.40
C LEU A 91 10.64 17.98 7.81
N ALA A 92 11.22 18.89 7.03
CA ALA A 92 12.51 19.50 7.36
C ALA A 92 12.37 20.67 8.35
N THR A 93 11.29 21.46 8.24
CA THR A 93 11.07 22.63 9.12
C THR A 93 10.11 22.35 10.27
N GLY A 94 9.30 21.29 10.15
CA GLY A 94 8.27 20.98 11.13
C GLY A 94 7.08 21.95 11.11
N THR A 95 6.91 22.74 10.05
CA THR A 95 5.78 23.67 9.87
C THR A 95 4.97 23.30 8.63
N ASP A 96 3.83 23.95 8.41
CA ASP A 96 3.10 23.80 7.15
C ASP A 96 3.98 24.15 5.95
N VAL A 97 3.79 23.43 4.84
CA VAL A 97 4.51 23.68 3.58
C VAL A 97 4.21 25.07 3.03
N GLU A 98 5.23 25.79 2.57
CA GLU A 98 5.02 27.09 1.94
C GLU A 98 4.81 27.02 0.42
N VAL A 99 4.12 28.02 -0.12
CA VAL A 99 3.87 28.09 -1.57
C VAL A 99 5.19 28.39 -2.28
N GLY A 100 5.57 27.50 -3.20
CA GLY A 100 6.84 27.59 -3.93
C GLY A 100 7.88 26.55 -3.52
N GLU A 101 7.61 25.72 -2.50
CA GLU A 101 8.51 24.62 -2.14
C GLU A 101 8.62 23.55 -3.24
N ALA A 102 9.85 23.15 -3.53
CA ALA A 102 10.18 22.14 -4.54
C ALA A 102 10.02 20.71 -4.00
N VAL A 103 8.82 20.36 -3.52
CA VAL A 103 8.53 19.07 -2.86
C VAL A 103 8.86 17.84 -3.70
N GLY A 104 8.82 17.95 -5.04
CA GLY A 104 9.19 16.87 -5.94
C GLY A 104 10.70 16.57 -5.94
N ILE A 105 11.55 17.60 -5.86
CA ILE A 105 13.01 17.43 -5.77
C ILE A 105 13.38 16.84 -4.42
N ILE A 106 12.76 17.34 -3.35
CA ILE A 106 12.94 16.83 -1.99
C ILE A 106 12.59 15.35 -1.95
N ALA A 107 11.41 14.95 -2.46
CA ALA A 107 10.99 13.56 -2.51
C ALA A 107 11.95 12.68 -3.34
N ALA A 108 12.43 13.17 -4.49
CA ALA A 108 13.37 12.43 -5.32
C ALA A 108 14.70 12.17 -4.59
N GLN A 109 15.22 13.15 -3.86
CA GLN A 109 16.45 13.01 -3.07
C GLN A 109 16.25 12.06 -1.88
N SER A 110 15.14 12.19 -1.15
CA SER A 110 14.81 11.33 -0.01
C SER A 110 14.69 9.84 -0.38
N ILE A 111 14.36 9.53 -1.63
CA ILE A 111 14.32 8.15 -2.14
C ILE A 111 15.67 7.75 -2.75
N GLY A 112 16.32 8.65 -3.49
CA GLY A 112 17.55 8.37 -4.22
C GLY A 112 18.79 8.20 -3.33
N GLU A 113 18.96 9.03 -2.29
CA GLU A 113 20.13 8.96 -1.40
C GLU A 113 20.22 7.60 -0.67
N PRO A 114 19.16 7.12 0.03
CA PRO A 114 19.18 5.77 0.60
C PRO A 114 19.40 4.68 -0.46
N GLY A 115 18.86 4.86 -1.66
CA GLY A 115 19.07 3.93 -2.78
C GLY A 115 20.54 3.74 -3.17
N THR A 116 21.32 4.83 -3.21
CA THR A 116 22.77 4.76 -3.46
C THR A 116 23.53 4.16 -2.28
N GLN A 117 23.05 4.37 -1.05
CA GLN A 117 23.64 3.72 0.12
C GLN A 117 23.42 2.21 0.13
N LEU A 118 22.23 1.75 -0.28
CA LEU A 118 21.90 0.32 -0.35
C LEU A 118 22.88 -0.41 -1.28
N THR A 119 23.16 0.13 -2.46
CA THR A 119 24.09 -0.52 -3.41
C THR A 119 25.54 -0.56 -2.93
N MET A 120 25.97 0.43 -2.15
CA MET A 120 27.32 0.47 -1.58
C MET A 120 27.51 -0.51 -0.40
N ARG A 121 26.43 -0.91 0.28
CA ARG A 121 26.47 -1.79 1.47
C ARG A 121 26.10 -3.26 1.19
N THR A 122 25.53 -3.59 0.03
CA THR A 122 25.01 -4.95 -0.25
C THR A 122 25.95 -5.90 -0.98
N PHE A 123 27.18 -5.50 -1.32
CA PHE A 123 28.16 -6.49 -1.79
C PHE A 123 28.66 -7.32 -0.60
N HIS A 124 29.03 -8.58 -0.85
CA HIS A 124 29.62 -9.59 0.06
C HIS A 124 28.77 -10.46 1.01
N THR A 125 27.46 -10.67 0.83
CA THR A 125 26.88 -11.96 1.28
C THR A 125 27.24 -13.04 0.27
N GLY A 126 28.50 -13.47 0.29
CA GLY A 126 28.96 -14.63 -0.46
C GLY A 126 28.23 -15.87 0.05
N GLY A 127 27.23 -16.34 -0.70
CA GLY A 127 26.47 -17.52 -0.29
C GLY A 127 25.09 -17.55 -0.93
N VAL A 128 25.02 -18.21 -2.07
CA VAL A 128 23.80 -18.65 -2.74
C VAL A 128 23.10 -19.68 -1.83
N ALA A 129 22.44 -19.24 -0.76
CA ALA A 129 21.51 -20.03 0.05
C ALA A 129 20.86 -19.15 1.14
N GLY A 130 19.70 -18.58 0.84
CA GLY A 130 18.87 -17.84 1.79
C GLY A 130 17.71 -17.17 1.04
N ASP A 131 16.48 -17.45 1.49
CA ASP A 131 15.20 -17.15 0.81
C ASP A 131 15.19 -15.86 0.01
N ASP A 132 14.96 -15.99 -1.30
CA ASP A 132 14.60 -14.98 -2.32
C ASP A 132 14.50 -13.51 -1.86
N ILE A 133 15.64 -12.95 -1.41
CA ILE A 133 15.78 -11.56 -0.97
C ILE A 133 15.87 -10.68 -2.21
N THR A 134 14.74 -10.42 -2.85
CA THR A 134 14.58 -9.27 -3.76
C THR A 134 14.63 -7.92 -3.01
N GLN A 135 14.87 -7.90 -1.69
CA GLN A 135 14.80 -6.75 -0.76
C GLN A 135 15.92 -5.70 -0.90
N GLY A 136 16.26 -5.28 -2.11
CA GLY A 136 17.27 -4.25 -2.34
C GLY A 136 16.86 -3.26 -3.42
N LEU A 137 17.84 -2.53 -3.95
CA LEU A 137 17.60 -1.60 -5.06
C LEU A 137 16.94 -2.24 -6.30
N PRO A 138 17.21 -3.51 -6.69
CA PRO A 138 16.58 -4.10 -7.86
C PRO A 138 15.05 -4.14 -7.80
N ARG A 139 14.46 -4.46 -6.63
CA ARG A 139 12.99 -4.46 -6.46
C ARG A 139 12.41 -3.06 -6.43
N ILE A 140 13.12 -2.10 -5.81
CA ILE A 140 12.73 -0.68 -5.85
C ILE A 140 12.67 -0.20 -7.31
N GLN A 141 13.70 -0.50 -8.11
CA GLN A 141 13.72 -0.18 -9.54
C GLN A 141 12.57 -0.86 -10.31
N GLU A 142 12.32 -2.13 -10.04
CA GLU A 142 11.24 -2.90 -10.66
C GLU A 142 9.87 -2.25 -10.42
N ILE A 143 9.61 -1.81 -9.18
CA ILE A 143 8.38 -1.11 -8.78
C ILE A 143 8.28 0.26 -9.47
N PHE A 144 9.34 1.06 -9.46
CA PHE A 144 9.34 2.39 -10.07
C PHE A 144 9.18 2.37 -11.60
N GLU A 145 9.72 1.34 -12.25
CA GLU A 145 9.61 1.16 -13.70
C GLU A 145 8.37 0.35 -14.12
N ALA A 146 7.51 -0.04 -13.17
CA ALA A 146 6.34 -0.90 -13.40
C ALA A 146 6.71 -2.13 -14.26
N ARG A 147 7.84 -2.76 -13.97
CA ARG A 147 8.28 -3.98 -14.65
C ARG A 147 7.51 -5.17 -14.08
N ASN A 148 7.36 -6.20 -14.92
CA ASN A 148 6.73 -7.43 -14.49
C ASN A 148 7.68 -8.15 -13.52
N PRO A 149 7.19 -8.58 -12.34
CA PRO A 149 8.05 -9.12 -11.32
C PRO A 149 8.55 -10.53 -11.62
N LYS A 150 9.73 -10.85 -11.09
CA LYS A 150 10.19 -12.24 -11.03
C LYS A 150 9.36 -12.99 -9.98
N GLY A 151 8.91 -14.20 -10.31
CA GLY A 151 8.00 -14.95 -9.43
C GLY A 151 6.65 -14.25 -9.27
N GLN A 152 6.04 -13.86 -10.39
CA GLN A 152 4.73 -13.19 -10.40
C GLN A 152 3.67 -14.06 -9.73
N ALA A 153 2.98 -13.49 -8.75
CA ALA A 153 1.83 -14.12 -8.12
C ALA A 153 0.63 -14.10 -9.07
N VAL A 154 -0.10 -15.20 -9.14
CA VAL A 154 -1.37 -15.26 -9.87
C VAL A 154 -2.44 -14.60 -9.00
N ILE A 155 -3.18 -13.64 -9.53
CA ILE A 155 -4.27 -12.96 -8.82
C ILE A 155 -5.64 -13.41 -9.35
N SER A 156 -6.67 -13.37 -8.51
CA SER A 156 -8.05 -13.57 -8.95
C SER A 156 -8.59 -12.34 -9.66
N GLU A 157 -9.20 -12.50 -10.83
CA GLU A 157 -9.91 -11.44 -11.55
C GLU A 157 -11.37 -11.30 -11.13
N ILE A 158 -11.91 -12.25 -10.35
CA ILE A 158 -13.31 -12.27 -9.92
C ILE A 158 -13.43 -12.44 -8.40
N ASP A 159 -14.51 -11.88 -7.85
CA ASP A 159 -14.97 -12.19 -6.49
C ASP A 159 -15.66 -13.56 -6.47
N GLY A 160 -15.47 -14.31 -5.38
CA GLY A 160 -16.10 -15.61 -5.25
C GLY A 160 -15.53 -16.47 -4.13
N VAL A 161 -15.63 -17.78 -4.32
CA VAL A 161 -15.08 -18.79 -3.40
C VAL A 161 -14.20 -19.76 -4.17
N ILE A 162 -13.09 -20.19 -3.56
CA ILE A 162 -12.26 -21.26 -4.14
C ILE A 162 -13.07 -22.56 -4.16
N ALA A 163 -13.51 -22.98 -5.34
CA ALA A 163 -14.35 -24.18 -5.50
C ALA A 163 -13.52 -25.46 -5.50
N ALA A 164 -12.39 -25.46 -6.20
CA ALA A 164 -11.52 -26.63 -6.31
C ALA A 164 -10.07 -26.22 -6.61
N ILE A 165 -9.14 -27.07 -6.20
CA ILE A 165 -7.74 -27.01 -6.58
C ILE A 165 -7.41 -28.37 -7.17
N ASN A 166 -7.16 -28.41 -8.47
CA ASN A 166 -6.94 -29.65 -9.22
C ASN A 166 -5.48 -29.75 -9.62
N ASP A 167 -4.87 -30.90 -9.36
CA ASP A 167 -3.54 -31.22 -9.89
C ASP A 167 -3.67 -31.81 -11.30
N VAL A 168 -3.23 -31.04 -12.30
CA VAL A 168 -3.09 -31.49 -13.68
C VAL A 168 -1.60 -31.72 -13.92
N LYS A 169 -1.23 -32.72 -14.74
CA LYS A 169 0.15 -33.23 -14.90
C LYS A 169 1.28 -32.22 -14.66
N ASP A 170 1.29 -31.10 -15.39
CA ASP A 170 2.37 -30.11 -15.36
C ASP A 170 2.00 -28.78 -14.66
N ARG A 171 0.79 -28.67 -14.09
CA ARG A 171 0.27 -27.44 -13.48
C ARG A 171 -0.88 -27.69 -12.50
N GLN A 172 -1.01 -26.84 -11.50
CA GLN A 172 -2.20 -26.82 -10.67
C GLN A 172 -3.26 -25.90 -11.29
N GLU A 173 -4.53 -26.20 -11.12
CA GLU A 173 -5.64 -25.35 -11.58
C GLU A 173 -6.50 -24.97 -10.38
N VAL A 174 -6.58 -23.68 -10.09
CA VAL A 174 -7.46 -23.13 -9.04
C VAL A 174 -8.74 -22.62 -9.69
N VAL A 175 -9.88 -23.18 -9.27
CA VAL A 175 -11.19 -22.78 -9.76
C VAL A 175 -11.83 -21.84 -8.75
N VAL A 176 -12.11 -20.61 -9.17
CA VAL A 176 -12.87 -19.62 -8.40
C VAL A 176 -14.29 -19.59 -8.92
N GLN A 177 -15.26 -19.86 -8.05
CA GLN A 177 -16.68 -19.78 -8.36
C GLN A 177 -17.23 -18.45 -7.87
N GLY A 178 -17.56 -17.56 -8.80
CA GLY A 178 -18.33 -16.34 -8.53
C GLY A 178 -19.83 -16.57 -8.62
N GLU A 179 -20.61 -15.50 -8.44
CA GLU A 179 -22.07 -15.55 -8.54
C GLU A 179 -22.58 -15.77 -9.97
N VAL A 180 -21.89 -15.21 -10.96
CA VAL A 180 -22.30 -15.23 -12.38
C VAL A 180 -21.46 -16.21 -13.21
N GLU A 181 -20.16 -16.27 -12.95
CA GLU A 181 -19.22 -17.09 -13.70
C GLU A 181 -18.23 -17.82 -12.80
N ALA A 182 -17.68 -18.93 -13.32
CA ALA A 182 -16.55 -19.62 -12.72
C ALA A 182 -15.32 -19.39 -13.59
N ARG A 183 -14.17 -19.10 -12.97
CA ARG A 183 -12.89 -18.96 -13.66
C ARG A 183 -11.86 -19.92 -13.13
N THR A 184 -11.04 -20.42 -14.03
CA THR A 184 -9.94 -21.33 -13.72
C THR A 184 -8.61 -20.64 -13.97
N TYR A 185 -7.76 -20.64 -12.96
CA TYR A 185 -6.43 -20.05 -13.00
C TYR A 185 -5.38 -21.17 -13.04
N ALA A 186 -4.53 -21.15 -14.06
CA ALA A 186 -3.43 -22.09 -14.20
C ALA A 186 -2.22 -21.62 -13.38
N ILE A 187 -1.77 -22.47 -12.46
CA ILE A 187 -0.70 -22.19 -11.51
C ILE A 187 0.47 -23.14 -11.79
N PRO A 188 1.71 -22.63 -11.94
CA PRO A 188 2.88 -23.48 -12.09
C PRO A 188 3.04 -24.43 -10.89
N TYR A 189 3.39 -25.69 -11.13
CA TYR A 189 3.49 -26.72 -10.09
C TYR A 189 4.47 -26.39 -8.94
N GLY A 190 5.47 -25.55 -9.19
CA GLY A 190 6.43 -25.10 -8.18
C GLY A 190 5.98 -23.91 -7.33
N ALA A 191 4.82 -23.31 -7.62
CA ALA A 191 4.32 -22.16 -6.88
C ALA A 191 3.60 -22.61 -5.59
N ARG A 192 3.89 -21.94 -4.47
CA ARG A 192 3.19 -22.19 -3.20
C ARG A 192 1.84 -21.47 -3.21
N LEU A 193 0.77 -22.20 -2.89
CA LEU A 193 -0.58 -21.64 -2.83
C LEU A 193 -0.81 -20.90 -1.49
N LYS A 194 -1.46 -19.74 -1.54
CA LYS A 194 -1.89 -18.97 -0.36
C LYS A 194 -3.36 -19.18 0.00
N VAL A 195 -4.08 -19.97 -0.78
CA VAL A 195 -5.52 -20.15 -0.69
C VAL A 195 -5.91 -21.59 -0.45
N THR A 196 -7.05 -21.81 0.21
CA THR A 196 -7.62 -23.13 0.47
C THR A 196 -9.02 -23.27 -0.14
N PRO A 197 -9.46 -24.50 -0.50
CA PRO A 197 -10.83 -24.72 -0.95
C PRO A 197 -11.86 -24.24 0.09
N GLY A 198 -12.91 -23.56 -0.36
CA GLY A 198 -13.93 -22.95 0.48
C GLY A 198 -13.60 -21.55 1.01
N GLN A 199 -12.40 -21.04 0.76
CA GLN A 199 -12.02 -19.69 1.16
C GLN A 199 -12.71 -18.64 0.27
N PRO A 200 -13.37 -17.61 0.85
CA PRO A 200 -13.86 -16.47 0.09
C PRO A 200 -12.68 -15.63 -0.41
N ILE A 201 -12.77 -15.18 -1.65
CA ILE A 201 -11.74 -14.37 -2.29
C ILE A 201 -12.35 -13.16 -2.96
N SER A 202 -11.64 -12.04 -2.88
CA SER A 202 -11.97 -10.82 -3.61
C SER A 202 -11.16 -10.74 -4.91
N HIS A 203 -11.67 -9.98 -5.88
CA HIS A 203 -10.90 -9.57 -7.04
C HIS A 203 -9.58 -8.90 -6.61
N GLY A 204 -8.52 -9.12 -7.38
CA GLY A 204 -7.16 -8.65 -7.12
C GLY A 204 -6.39 -9.43 -6.06
N LYS A 205 -7.00 -10.41 -5.38
CA LYS A 205 -6.33 -11.19 -4.33
C LYS A 205 -5.39 -12.24 -4.92
N GLU A 206 -4.18 -12.34 -4.35
CA GLU A 206 -3.17 -13.35 -4.69
C GLU A 206 -3.64 -14.78 -4.36
N LEU A 207 -3.48 -15.69 -5.32
CA LEU A 207 -3.71 -17.13 -5.21
C LEU A 207 -2.43 -17.88 -4.81
N THR A 208 -1.26 -17.36 -5.21
CA THR A 208 0.06 -17.95 -4.96
C THR A 208 0.97 -16.99 -4.20
N GLU A 209 2.02 -17.52 -3.58
CA GLU A 209 3.17 -16.73 -3.16
C GLU A 209 3.86 -16.12 -4.38
N GLY A 210 4.40 -14.91 -4.20
CA GLY A 210 5.04 -14.16 -5.26
C GLY A 210 4.75 -12.66 -5.17
N SER A 211 5.23 -11.92 -6.16
CA SER A 211 4.98 -10.49 -6.29
C SER A 211 3.83 -10.22 -7.25
N ILE A 212 2.90 -9.33 -6.90
CA ILE A 212 1.82 -8.91 -7.81
C ILE A 212 2.39 -8.04 -8.93
N ASP A 213 1.93 -8.26 -10.17
CA ASP A 213 2.14 -7.32 -11.27
C ASP A 213 1.18 -6.12 -11.11
N PRO A 214 1.70 -4.89 -10.91
CA PRO A 214 0.86 -3.71 -10.76
C PRO A 214 -0.07 -3.45 -11.96
N LYS A 215 0.31 -3.85 -13.17
CA LYS A 215 -0.51 -3.66 -14.38
C LYS A 215 -1.72 -4.56 -14.40
N GLU A 216 -1.57 -5.80 -13.95
CA GLU A 216 -2.69 -6.74 -13.82
C GLU A 216 -3.60 -6.30 -12.70
N LEU A 217 -3.04 -5.94 -11.54
CA LEU A 217 -3.81 -5.45 -10.42
C LEU A 217 -4.68 -4.25 -10.80
N LEU A 218 -4.09 -3.25 -11.49
CA LEU A 218 -4.82 -2.07 -11.93
C LEU A 218 -6.02 -2.43 -12.84
N LYS A 219 -5.84 -3.36 -13.78
CA LYS A 219 -6.94 -3.79 -14.68
C LYS A 219 -8.08 -4.50 -13.95
N VAL A 220 -7.80 -5.10 -12.80
CA VAL A 220 -8.75 -5.88 -12.02
C VAL A 220 -9.46 -5.03 -10.97
N THR A 221 -8.81 -3.97 -10.48
CA THR A 221 -9.36 -3.11 -9.41
C THR A 221 -9.99 -1.79 -9.89
N ASP A 222 -9.72 -1.35 -11.12
CA ASP A 222 -10.42 -0.21 -11.77
C ASP A 222 -11.78 -0.63 -12.35
#